data_AF-A0A2P9AH17-F1
#
_entry.id   AF-A0A2P9AH17-F1
#
_cell.length_a   1.000
_cell.length_b   1.000
_cell.length_c   1.000
_cell.angle_alpha   90.00
_cell.angle_beta   90.00
_cell.angle_gamma   90.00
#
_symmetry.space_group_name_H-M   'P 1'
#
loop_
_entity.id
_entity.type
_entity.pdbx_description
1 polymer ?
#
loop_
_entity_poly.entity_id
_entity_poly.type
_entity_poly.pdbx_seq_one_letter_code
_entity_poly.pdbx_strand_id
1 'polypeptide(L)'
;MDMTFKGAARRLDDLDLPKLGARIGVGEDEIHAFLDVETSGHGFDAHGRPIILFEPHVFFRNLSGAKRAQAVAAGLAYARWGEKPYPRDSYPRLKAASAIDETAALRSASWGLGQVLGENFKAAGFLTVQAMVEAMMEDEALQLAAAVNFIAANRLDDKLRKHDWAGFAKGYNGASYRKNAYDIRLAAAFRKWSGIKDTPAAAPAQPPAPVPIPQAPQPDILAPSGQKHGPGEAGVRPGPLPGPLPGFWAAVLAPLVAAILSVFRKVKP
;
A
#
# COMPACT_ATOMS: atom_id res chain seq x y z
N MET A 1 6.96 7.55 16.37
CA MET A 1 5.52 7.51 15.99
C MET A 1 4.70 6.98 17.18
N ASP A 2 3.39 7.28 17.28
CA ASP A 2 2.52 6.57 18.24
C ASP A 2 2.35 5.09 17.86
N MET A 3 2.78 4.18 18.74
CA MET A 3 2.74 2.74 18.54
C MET A 3 1.38 2.09 18.87
N THR A 4 0.35 2.89 19.17
CA THR A 4 -1.04 2.39 19.21
C THR A 4 -1.59 2.13 17.81
N PHE A 5 -1.05 2.82 16.79
CA PHE A 5 -1.51 2.81 15.40
C PHE A 5 -2.98 3.19 15.21
N LYS A 6 -3.45 4.17 15.98
CA LYS A 6 -4.80 4.70 15.93
C LYS A 6 -4.78 6.17 15.54
N GLY A 7 -5.71 6.54 14.67
CA GLY A 7 -5.98 7.92 14.26
C GLY A 7 -7.49 8.16 14.21
N ALA A 8 -7.95 9.09 13.37
CA ALA A 8 -9.38 9.36 13.22
C ALA A 8 -10.18 8.18 12.61
N ALA A 9 -9.53 7.29 11.86
CA ALA A 9 -10.14 6.12 11.21
C ALA A 9 -11.39 6.45 10.37
N ARG A 10 -11.36 7.57 9.62
CA ARG A 10 -12.48 8.01 8.77
C ARG A 10 -12.72 7.02 7.63
N ARG A 11 -13.99 6.73 7.37
CA ARG A 11 -14.40 5.81 6.31
C ARG A 11 -14.41 6.50 4.96
N LEU A 12 -14.29 5.69 3.91
CA LEU A 12 -14.38 6.14 2.52
C LEU A 12 -15.77 6.72 2.24
N ASP A 13 -15.82 7.89 1.61
CA ASP A 13 -17.07 8.46 1.11
C ASP A 13 -17.31 8.01 -0.34
N ASP A 14 -18.58 7.92 -0.77
CA ASP A 14 -18.93 7.49 -2.14
C ASP A 14 -18.25 8.35 -3.22
N LEU A 15 -18.05 9.65 -2.94
CA LEU A 15 -17.40 10.58 -3.87
C LEU A 15 -15.88 10.38 -3.98
N ASP A 16 -15.24 9.67 -3.06
CA ASP A 16 -13.79 9.46 -3.11
C ASP A 16 -13.38 8.56 -4.28
N LEU A 17 -14.17 7.53 -4.58
CA LEU A 17 -13.86 6.58 -5.66
C LEU A 17 -13.82 7.24 -7.04
N PRO A 18 -14.88 7.92 -7.52
CA PRO A 18 -14.83 8.59 -8.82
C PRO A 18 -13.79 9.71 -8.86
N LYS A 19 -13.63 10.46 -7.75
CA LYS A 19 -12.65 11.54 -7.65
C LYS A 19 -11.21 11.03 -7.77
N LEU A 20 -10.87 9.96 -7.06
CA LEU A 20 -9.52 9.40 -7.06
C LEU A 20 -9.26 8.55 -8.32
N GLY A 21 -10.27 7.84 -8.84
CA GLY A 21 -10.18 7.14 -10.13
C GLY A 21 -9.85 8.09 -11.28
N ALA A 22 -10.49 9.26 -11.33
CA ALA A 22 -10.23 10.26 -12.35
C ALA A 22 -8.76 10.74 -12.39
N ARG A 23 -8.03 10.66 -11.27
CA ARG A 23 -6.60 11.02 -11.18
C ARG A 23 -5.70 10.10 -11.99
N ILE A 24 -6.16 8.91 -12.33
CA ILE A 24 -5.49 7.96 -13.23
C ILE A 24 -6.32 7.66 -14.48
N GLY A 25 -7.37 8.44 -14.74
CA GLY A 25 -8.20 8.33 -15.94
C GLY A 25 -9.07 7.07 -16.00
N VAL A 26 -9.53 6.58 -14.85
CA VAL A 26 -10.50 5.47 -14.75
C VAL A 26 -11.76 5.94 -14.01
N GLY A 27 -12.86 5.20 -14.13
CA GLY A 27 -14.10 5.44 -13.40
C GLY A 27 -14.10 4.78 -12.01
N GLU A 28 -15.22 4.91 -11.29
CA GLU A 28 -15.35 4.26 -9.98
C GLU A 28 -15.46 2.73 -10.09
N ASP A 29 -15.93 2.19 -11.22
CA ASP A 29 -16.02 0.75 -11.47
C ASP A 29 -14.66 0.05 -11.38
N GLU A 30 -13.62 0.61 -11.99
CA GLU A 30 -12.27 0.06 -11.90
C GLU A 30 -11.73 0.13 -10.47
N ILE A 31 -12.04 1.22 -9.75
CA ILE A 31 -11.60 1.40 -8.36
C ILE A 31 -12.34 0.43 -7.43
N HIS A 32 -13.64 0.25 -7.60
CA HIS A 32 -14.42 -0.75 -6.89
C HIS A 32 -13.92 -2.16 -7.18
N ALA A 33 -13.64 -2.50 -8.45
CA ALA A 33 -13.09 -3.78 -8.82
C ALA A 33 -11.74 -4.05 -8.14
N PHE A 34 -10.87 -3.05 -8.13
CA PHE A 34 -9.59 -3.08 -7.41
C PHE A 34 -9.80 -3.33 -5.91
N LEU A 35 -10.66 -2.55 -5.24
CA LEU A 35 -10.88 -2.66 -3.80
C LEU A 35 -11.55 -3.98 -3.38
N ASP A 36 -12.51 -4.50 -4.14
CA ASP A 36 -13.18 -5.80 -3.90
C ASP A 36 -12.21 -6.98 -3.97
N VAL A 37 -11.12 -6.85 -4.72
CA VAL A 37 -10.12 -7.91 -4.89
C VAL A 37 -9.00 -7.80 -3.88
N GLU A 38 -8.50 -6.59 -3.65
CA GLU A 38 -7.37 -6.33 -2.74
C GLU A 38 -7.78 -6.27 -1.27
N THR A 39 -9.06 -6.04 -0.97
CA THR A 39 -9.53 -5.81 0.40
C THR A 39 -10.91 -6.43 0.63
N SER A 40 -11.35 -6.46 1.88
CA SER A 40 -12.74 -6.77 2.25
C SER A 40 -13.66 -5.54 2.24
N GLY A 41 -13.30 -4.50 1.48
CA GLY A 41 -14.07 -3.26 1.30
C GLY A 41 -13.89 -2.23 2.42
N HIS A 42 -12.96 -2.43 3.34
CA HIS A 42 -12.66 -1.51 4.44
C HIS A 42 -11.18 -1.57 4.80
N GLY A 43 -10.67 -0.44 5.27
CA GLY A 43 -9.25 -0.21 5.56
C GLY A 43 -8.89 -0.25 7.03
N PHE A 44 -9.86 -0.22 7.94
CA PHE A 44 -9.64 -0.28 9.39
C PHE A 44 -10.23 -1.53 10.03
N ASP A 45 -9.50 -2.11 10.99
CA ASP A 45 -9.94 -3.21 11.82
C ASP A 45 -10.96 -2.77 12.89
N ALA A 46 -11.47 -3.74 13.67
CA ALA A 46 -12.46 -3.48 14.72
C ALA A 46 -11.94 -2.60 15.89
N HIS A 47 -10.63 -2.33 15.95
CA HIS A 47 -10.01 -1.48 16.95
C HIS A 47 -9.68 -0.07 16.42
N GLY A 48 -10.06 0.24 15.17
CA GLY A 48 -9.78 1.52 14.51
C GLY A 48 -8.33 1.64 14.04
N ARG A 49 -7.62 0.51 13.87
CA ARG A 49 -6.26 0.50 13.33
C ARG A 49 -6.29 0.15 11.84
N PRO A 50 -5.38 0.68 11.00
CA PRO A 50 -5.27 0.23 9.62
C PRO A 50 -5.15 -1.29 9.54
N ILE A 51 -5.82 -1.93 8.60
CA ILE A 51 -5.61 -3.35 8.34
C ILE A 51 -4.21 -3.49 7.76
N ILE A 52 -3.40 -4.32 8.41
CA ILE A 52 -2.01 -4.53 8.02
C ILE A 52 -1.70 -6.00 7.82
N LEU A 53 -0.76 -6.26 6.91
CA LEU A 53 -0.02 -7.50 6.91
C LEU A 53 1.48 -7.21 7.03
N PHE A 54 2.08 -7.68 8.12
CA PHE A 54 3.52 -7.60 8.32
C PHE A 54 4.21 -8.76 7.62
N GLU A 55 5.20 -8.48 6.76
CA GLU A 55 5.92 -9.42 5.93
C GLU A 55 7.35 -9.68 6.44
N PRO A 56 7.63 -10.82 7.11
CA PRO A 56 8.94 -11.08 7.72
C PRO A 56 10.10 -11.15 6.72
N HIS A 57 9.82 -11.54 5.48
CA HIS A 57 10.82 -11.58 4.41
C HIS A 57 11.13 -10.19 3.84
N VAL A 58 10.17 -9.27 3.91
CA VAL A 58 10.42 -7.84 3.64
C VAL A 58 11.27 -7.25 4.77
N PHE A 59 10.96 -7.60 6.02
CA PHE A 59 11.75 -7.14 7.17
C PHE A 59 13.18 -7.65 7.10
N PHE A 60 13.37 -8.91 6.71
CA PHE A 60 14.70 -9.47 6.47
C PHE A 60 15.51 -8.66 5.46
N ARG A 61 14.94 -8.29 4.30
CA ARG A 61 15.66 -7.51 3.26
C ARG A 61 15.90 -6.05 3.65
N ASN A 62 15.02 -5.46 4.47
CA ASN A 62 15.17 -4.08 4.94
C ASN A 62 16.14 -3.94 6.13
N LEU A 63 16.57 -5.05 6.74
CA LEU A 63 17.60 -5.07 7.78
C LEU A 63 18.96 -5.50 7.24
N SER A 64 20.02 -5.27 8.00
CA SER A 64 21.36 -5.84 7.79
C SER A 64 22.10 -6.01 9.13
N GLY A 65 23.24 -6.70 9.11
CA GLY A 65 24.13 -6.83 10.27
C GLY A 65 23.45 -7.38 11.54
N ALA A 66 23.80 -6.80 12.69
CA ALA A 66 23.32 -7.23 14.00
C ALA A 66 21.79 -7.18 14.14
N LYS A 67 21.13 -6.15 13.57
CA LYS A 67 19.68 -6.02 13.61
C LYS A 67 18.99 -7.16 12.86
N ARG A 68 19.50 -7.55 11.69
CA ARG A 68 18.97 -8.71 10.95
C ARG A 68 19.15 -10.00 11.75
N ALA A 69 20.33 -10.20 12.34
CA ALA A 69 20.60 -11.38 13.16
C ALA A 69 19.65 -11.46 14.37
N GLN A 70 19.43 -10.34 15.07
CA GLN A 70 18.49 -10.23 16.17
C GLN A 70 17.05 -10.55 15.73
N ALA A 71 16.59 -9.98 14.61
CA ALA A 71 15.24 -10.23 14.09
C ALA A 71 15.02 -11.69 13.68
N VAL A 72 16.03 -12.33 13.08
CA VAL A 72 15.99 -13.77 12.73
C VAL A 72 15.93 -14.62 14.00
N ALA A 73 16.78 -14.34 14.99
CA ALA A 73 16.78 -15.06 16.26
C ALA A 73 15.45 -14.92 17.02
N ALA A 74 14.80 -13.76 16.93
CA ALA A 74 13.47 -13.50 17.48
C ALA A 74 12.31 -14.09 16.65
N GLY A 75 12.60 -14.71 15.49
CA GLY A 75 11.59 -15.25 14.59
C GLY A 75 10.74 -14.19 13.87
N LEU A 76 11.20 -12.93 13.84
CA LEU A 76 10.53 -11.79 13.23
C LEU A 76 10.94 -11.56 11.77
N ALA A 77 12.04 -12.17 11.32
CA ALA A 77 12.55 -12.07 9.96
C ALA A 77 13.00 -13.43 9.43
N TYR A 78 12.72 -13.72 8.16
CA TYR A 78 13.21 -14.92 7.47
C TYR A 78 13.37 -14.65 5.97
N ALA A 79 14.32 -15.29 5.30
CA ALA A 79 14.70 -14.89 3.94
C ALA A 79 13.65 -15.24 2.86
N ARG A 80 12.88 -16.31 3.06
CA ARG A 80 11.96 -16.83 2.04
C ARG A 80 10.50 -16.59 2.42
N TRP A 81 9.72 -16.11 1.45
CA TRP A 81 8.27 -16.01 1.63
C TRP A 81 7.65 -17.39 1.94
N GLY A 82 6.58 -17.39 2.76
CA GLY A 82 5.81 -18.59 3.06
C GLY A 82 6.50 -19.59 4.00
N GLU A 83 7.63 -19.24 4.61
CA GLU A 83 8.34 -20.12 5.55
C GLU A 83 7.49 -20.45 6.79
N LYS A 84 6.63 -19.51 7.20
CA LYS A 84 5.67 -19.69 8.29
C LYS A 84 4.31 -19.07 7.94
N PRO A 85 3.21 -19.62 8.46
CA PRO A 85 1.90 -19.00 8.35
C PRO A 85 1.88 -17.59 8.95
N TYR A 86 1.08 -16.71 8.36
CA TYR A 86 0.84 -15.38 8.89
C TYR A 86 -0.16 -15.45 10.06
N PRO A 87 0.06 -14.67 11.14
CA PRO A 87 -0.92 -14.56 12.21
C PRO A 87 -2.16 -13.80 11.72
N ARG A 88 -3.29 -13.96 12.42
CA ARG A 88 -4.51 -13.19 12.15
C ARG A 88 -4.34 -11.69 12.44
N ASP A 89 -3.56 -11.34 13.47
CA ASP A 89 -3.21 -9.95 13.78
C ASP A 89 -1.69 -9.76 13.60
N SER A 90 -1.31 -8.84 12.71
CA SER A 90 0.09 -8.51 12.43
C SER A 90 0.68 -7.51 13.44
N TYR A 91 -0.13 -6.78 14.21
CA TYR A 91 0.34 -5.71 15.08
C TYR A 91 1.32 -6.15 16.17
N PRO A 92 1.12 -7.28 16.88
CA PRO A 92 2.11 -7.74 17.86
C PRO A 92 3.49 -7.97 17.23
N ARG A 93 3.54 -8.54 16.01
CA ARG A 93 4.80 -8.73 15.27
C ARG A 93 5.39 -7.39 14.82
N LEU A 94 4.56 -6.50 14.29
CA LEU A 94 5.01 -5.17 13.87
C LEU A 94 5.63 -4.42 15.05
N LYS A 95 4.99 -4.40 16.23
CA LYS A 95 5.52 -3.74 17.42
C LYS A 95 6.86 -4.33 17.89
N ALA A 96 6.97 -5.66 17.89
CA ALA A 96 8.22 -6.33 18.22
C ALA A 96 9.33 -6.03 17.20
N ALA A 97 8.99 -5.97 15.91
CA ALA A 97 9.92 -5.58 14.85
C ALA A 97 10.35 -4.11 14.97
N SER A 98 9.41 -3.21 15.28
CA SER A 98 9.70 -1.77 15.47
C SER A 98 10.63 -1.50 16.65
N ALA A 99 10.65 -2.37 17.66
CA ALA A 99 11.61 -2.29 18.75
C ALA A 99 13.06 -2.62 18.32
N ILE A 100 13.24 -3.32 17.19
CA ILE A 100 14.56 -3.59 16.59
C ILE A 100 14.94 -2.46 15.61
N ASP A 101 14.01 -2.12 14.71
CA ASP A 101 14.17 -1.03 13.75
C ASP A 101 12.80 -0.55 13.26
N GLU A 102 12.35 0.60 13.78
CA GLU A 102 11.04 1.17 13.47
C GLU A 102 10.84 1.37 11.96
N THR A 103 11.77 2.06 11.30
CA THR A 103 11.64 2.40 9.88
C THR A 103 11.60 1.14 9.01
N ALA A 104 12.50 0.17 9.27
CA ALA A 104 12.48 -1.09 8.52
C ALA A 104 11.20 -1.88 8.78
N ALA A 105 10.68 -1.88 10.01
CA ALA A 105 9.44 -2.57 10.34
C ALA A 105 8.23 -1.96 9.62
N LEU A 106 8.09 -0.63 9.62
CA LEU A 106 7.01 0.07 8.92
C LEU A 106 7.07 -0.14 7.40
N ARG A 107 8.28 -0.18 6.82
CA ARG A 107 8.49 -0.52 5.39
C ARG A 107 8.09 -1.96 5.06
N SER A 108 7.98 -2.81 6.07
CA SER A 108 7.75 -4.24 5.94
C SER A 108 6.31 -4.67 6.19
N ALA A 109 5.37 -3.72 6.22
CA ALA A 109 3.94 -4.00 6.31
C ALA A 109 3.16 -3.37 5.15
N SER A 110 2.16 -4.07 4.63
CA SER A 110 1.11 -3.48 3.80
C SER A 110 0.11 -2.75 4.70
N TRP A 111 -0.48 -1.66 4.19
CA TRP A 111 -1.31 -0.77 5.01
C TRP A 111 -2.65 -0.45 4.34
N GLY A 112 -3.73 -0.56 5.13
CA GLY A 112 -5.06 -0.02 4.82
C GLY A 112 -5.69 -0.55 3.53
N LEU A 113 -6.57 0.25 2.93
CA LEU A 113 -7.13 0.00 1.60
C LEU A 113 -6.03 -0.07 0.55
N GLY A 114 -6.20 -0.98 -0.40
CA GLY A 114 -5.21 -1.24 -1.45
C GLY A 114 -3.94 -1.93 -0.98
N GLN A 115 -3.71 -2.08 0.33
CA GLN A 115 -2.60 -2.87 0.88
C GLN A 115 -1.22 -2.51 0.30
N VAL A 116 -0.94 -1.21 0.11
CA VAL A 116 0.36 -0.75 -0.38
C VAL A 116 1.45 -1.05 0.66
N LEU A 117 2.51 -1.77 0.27
CA LEU A 117 3.66 -2.07 1.13
C LEU A 117 4.42 -0.79 1.48
N GLY A 118 4.73 -0.60 2.77
CA GLY A 118 5.35 0.62 3.29
C GLY A 118 6.70 0.96 2.64
N GLU A 119 7.45 0.01 2.08
CA GLU A 119 8.68 0.30 1.35
C GLU A 119 8.46 1.14 0.08
N ASN A 120 7.21 1.19 -0.41
CA ASN A 120 6.78 1.98 -1.56
C ASN A 120 6.31 3.40 -1.21
N PHE A 121 6.53 3.87 0.02
CA PHE A 121 6.01 5.17 0.48
C PHE A 121 6.26 6.31 -0.53
N LYS A 122 7.40 6.34 -1.21
CA LYS A 122 7.70 7.34 -2.26
C LYS A 122 6.77 7.23 -3.47
N ALA A 123 6.55 6.02 -3.97
CA ALA A 123 5.62 5.76 -5.07
C ALA A 123 4.17 6.03 -4.66
N ALA A 124 3.85 5.85 -3.38
CA ALA A 124 2.56 6.23 -2.80
C ALA A 124 2.39 7.75 -2.58
N GLY A 125 3.43 8.56 -2.80
CA GLY A 125 3.39 10.03 -2.69
C GLY A 125 3.89 10.61 -1.37
N PHE A 126 4.55 9.82 -0.52
CA PHE A 126 5.03 10.24 0.79
C PHE A 126 6.56 10.44 0.82
N LEU A 127 7.02 11.32 1.71
CA LEU A 127 8.45 11.59 1.92
C LEU A 127 9.12 10.58 2.84
N THR A 128 8.37 9.97 3.76
CA THR A 128 8.83 8.94 4.70
C THR A 128 7.76 7.87 4.86
N VAL A 129 8.15 6.68 5.32
CA VAL A 129 7.18 5.63 5.64
C VAL A 129 6.33 6.02 6.85
N GLN A 130 6.89 6.76 7.82
CA GLN A 130 6.15 7.27 8.97
C GLN A 130 4.99 8.15 8.53
N ALA A 131 5.23 9.11 7.62
CA ALA A 131 4.18 9.98 7.08
C ALA A 131 3.11 9.17 6.31
N MET A 132 3.53 8.12 5.59
CA MET A 132 2.59 7.19 4.98
C MET A 132 1.71 6.55 6.05
N VAL A 133 2.30 5.91 7.06
CA VAL A 133 1.53 5.21 8.10
C VAL A 133 0.63 6.17 8.86
N GLU A 134 1.09 7.37 9.18
CA GLU A 134 0.28 8.40 9.84
C GLU A 134 -0.98 8.69 9.02
N ALA A 135 -0.84 8.93 7.71
CA ALA A 135 -2.00 9.12 6.84
C ALA A 135 -2.91 7.88 6.76
N MET A 136 -2.34 6.66 6.77
CA MET A 136 -3.13 5.43 6.79
C MET A 136 -4.01 5.33 8.03
N MET A 137 -3.61 5.89 9.18
CA MET A 137 -4.40 5.86 10.43
C MET A 137 -5.58 6.83 10.42
N GLU A 138 -5.53 7.86 9.60
CA GLU A 138 -6.51 8.95 9.61
C GLU A 138 -7.74 8.66 8.76
N ASP A 139 -7.56 8.13 7.55
CA ASP A 139 -8.60 8.20 6.52
C ASP A 139 -8.47 7.12 5.43
N GLU A 140 -9.55 6.40 5.15
CA GLU A 140 -9.65 5.47 4.02
C GLU A 140 -9.45 6.17 2.66
N ALA A 141 -9.84 7.45 2.51
CA ALA A 141 -9.57 8.22 1.31
C ALA A 141 -8.06 8.43 1.09
N LEU A 142 -7.28 8.60 2.17
CA LEU A 142 -5.82 8.70 2.10
C LEU A 142 -5.16 7.35 1.80
N GLN A 143 -5.74 6.25 2.30
CA GLN A 143 -5.30 4.90 1.95
C GLN A 143 -5.54 4.62 0.45
N LEU A 144 -6.71 4.96 -0.08
CA LEU A 144 -7.01 4.84 -1.50
C LEU A 144 -6.13 5.75 -2.35
N ALA A 145 -5.90 7.00 -1.92
CA ALA A 145 -4.98 7.92 -2.60
C ALA A 145 -3.56 7.35 -2.72
N ALA A 146 -3.04 6.72 -1.67
CA ALA A 146 -1.74 6.05 -1.70
C ALA A 146 -1.70 4.90 -2.72
N ALA A 147 -2.77 4.10 -2.80
CA ALA A 147 -2.89 3.04 -3.79
C ALA A 147 -2.95 3.58 -5.23
N VAL A 148 -3.74 4.62 -5.47
CA VAL A 148 -3.84 5.30 -6.78
C VAL A 148 -2.49 5.89 -7.21
N ASN A 149 -1.78 6.54 -6.29
CA ASN A 149 -0.43 7.05 -6.55
C ASN A 149 0.55 5.92 -6.88
N PHE A 150 0.50 4.82 -6.13
CA PHE A 150 1.33 3.65 -6.40
C PHE A 150 1.04 3.03 -7.78
N ILE A 151 -0.24 2.92 -8.16
CA ILE A 151 -0.68 2.46 -9.49
C ILE A 151 -0.09 3.35 -10.59
N ALA A 152 -0.20 4.68 -10.45
CA ALA A 152 0.34 5.64 -11.42
C ALA A 152 1.87 5.57 -11.51
N ALA A 153 2.56 5.56 -10.37
CA ALA A 153 4.02 5.54 -10.30
C ALA A 153 4.63 4.27 -10.94
N ASN A 154 3.92 3.14 -10.86
CA ASN A 154 4.32 1.88 -11.47
C ASN A 154 3.74 1.67 -12.88
N ARG A 155 3.08 2.68 -13.45
CA ARG A 155 2.46 2.64 -14.79
C ARG A 155 1.48 1.48 -14.96
N LEU A 156 0.70 1.21 -13.91
CA LEU A 156 -0.37 0.19 -13.92
C LEU A 156 -1.73 0.78 -14.28
N ASP A 157 -1.83 2.10 -14.31
CA ASP A 157 -3.01 2.87 -14.71
C ASP A 157 -3.45 2.56 -16.15
N ASP A 158 -2.50 2.36 -17.07
CA ASP A 158 -2.83 1.99 -18.46
C ASP A 158 -3.47 0.60 -18.55
N LYS A 159 -3.17 -0.28 -17.60
CA LYS A 159 -3.76 -1.62 -17.52
C LYS A 159 -5.20 -1.56 -17.07
N LEU A 160 -5.50 -0.72 -16.07
CA LEU A 160 -6.88 -0.47 -15.66
C LEU A 160 -7.69 0.17 -16.79
N ARG A 161 -7.18 1.22 -17.44
CA ARG A 161 -7.87 1.89 -18.56
C ARG A 161 -8.19 0.97 -19.74
N LYS A 162 -7.36 -0.05 -19.98
CA LYS A 162 -7.53 -1.04 -21.05
C LYS A 162 -8.23 -2.31 -20.59
N HIS A 163 -8.62 -2.39 -19.31
CA HIS A 163 -9.15 -3.60 -18.66
C HIS A 163 -8.23 -4.83 -18.86
N ASP A 164 -6.91 -4.61 -18.91
CA ASP A 164 -5.88 -5.66 -18.94
C ASP A 164 -5.67 -6.19 -17.52
N TRP A 165 -6.65 -6.94 -17.01
CA TRP A 165 -6.66 -7.46 -15.63
C TRP A 165 -5.49 -8.38 -15.33
N ALA A 166 -5.04 -9.16 -16.31
CA ALA A 166 -3.86 -10.01 -16.18
C ALA A 166 -2.57 -9.18 -16.08
N GLY A 167 -2.44 -8.14 -16.89
CA GLY A 167 -1.33 -7.20 -16.82
C GLY A 167 -1.32 -6.41 -15.51
N PHE A 168 -2.48 -5.92 -15.07
CA PHE A 168 -2.64 -5.23 -13.80
C PHE A 168 -2.28 -6.13 -12.61
N ALA A 169 -2.90 -7.32 -12.52
CA ALA A 169 -2.64 -8.27 -11.43
C ALA A 169 -1.18 -8.73 -11.38
N LYS A 170 -0.55 -8.93 -12.54
CA LYS A 170 0.89 -9.25 -12.59
C LYS A 170 1.74 -8.09 -12.08
N GLY A 171 1.38 -6.85 -12.39
CA GLY A 171 2.12 -5.67 -11.93
C GLY A 171 1.93 -5.38 -10.44
N TYR A 172 0.69 -5.52 -9.96
CA TYR A 172 0.30 -5.19 -8.58
C TYR A 172 0.61 -6.33 -7.60
N ASN A 173 0.19 -7.56 -7.91
CA ASN A 173 0.35 -8.74 -7.05
C ASN A 173 1.54 -9.64 -7.46
N GLY A 174 2.28 -9.26 -8.51
CA GLY A 174 3.46 -9.94 -9.04
C GLY A 174 3.23 -11.24 -9.81
N ALA A 175 4.33 -11.90 -10.16
CA ALA A 175 4.34 -13.02 -11.11
C ALA A 175 3.48 -14.24 -10.70
N SER A 176 3.20 -14.40 -9.41
CA SER A 176 2.37 -15.50 -8.88
C SER A 176 0.87 -15.19 -8.81
N TYR A 177 0.40 -14.05 -9.35
CA TYR A 177 -0.99 -13.61 -9.24
C TYR A 177 -2.03 -14.70 -9.63
N ARG A 178 -1.72 -15.53 -10.63
CA ARG A 178 -2.62 -16.59 -11.09
C ARG A 178 -2.95 -17.64 -10.03
N LYS A 179 -2.07 -17.86 -9.05
CA LYS A 179 -2.31 -18.83 -7.96
C LYS A 179 -3.55 -18.47 -7.14
N ASN A 180 -3.88 -17.18 -7.07
CA ASN A 180 -5.03 -16.64 -6.33
C ASN A 180 -6.11 -16.06 -7.26
N ALA A 181 -6.02 -16.34 -8.57
CA ALA A 181 -6.96 -15.90 -9.60
C ALA A 181 -7.28 -14.39 -9.58
N TYR A 182 -6.29 -13.53 -9.27
CA TYR A 182 -6.48 -12.08 -9.16
C TYR A 182 -7.08 -11.47 -10.44
N ASP A 183 -6.60 -11.87 -11.61
CA ASP A 183 -7.09 -11.44 -12.91
C ASP A 183 -8.57 -11.78 -13.13
N ILE A 184 -8.96 -13.02 -12.82
CA ILE A 184 -10.35 -13.48 -12.96
C ILE A 184 -11.25 -12.73 -11.97
N ARG A 185 -10.79 -12.53 -10.74
CA ARG A 185 -11.53 -11.81 -9.69
C ARG A 185 -11.72 -10.33 -10.05
N LEU A 186 -10.69 -9.66 -10.57
CA LEU A 186 -10.76 -8.27 -11.02
C LEU A 186 -11.76 -8.13 -12.17
N ALA A 187 -11.66 -9.00 -13.18
CA ALA A 187 -12.58 -8.99 -14.31
C ALA A 187 -14.03 -9.24 -13.88
N ALA A 188 -14.25 -10.14 -12.92
CA ALA A 188 -15.59 -10.42 -12.39
C ALA A 188 -16.14 -9.26 -11.56
N ALA A 189 -15.30 -8.64 -10.73
CA ALA A 189 -15.69 -7.48 -9.93
C ALA A 189 -16.04 -6.30 -10.84
N PHE A 190 -15.22 -6.00 -11.86
CA PHE A 190 -15.51 -4.94 -12.82
C PHE A 190 -16.86 -5.15 -13.52
N ARG A 191 -17.13 -6.36 -14.03
CA ARG A 191 -18.44 -6.67 -14.65
C ARG A 191 -19.63 -6.47 -13.72
N LYS A 192 -19.46 -6.72 -12.42
CA LYS A 192 -20.49 -6.47 -11.42
C LYS A 192 -20.75 -4.97 -11.28
N TRP A 193 -19.68 -4.17 -11.14
CA TRP A 193 -19.77 -2.72 -10.92
C TRP A 193 -20.26 -1.97 -12.16
N SER A 194 -19.86 -2.39 -13.36
CA SER A 194 -20.36 -1.81 -14.62
C SER A 194 -21.86 -2.00 -14.88
N GLY A 195 -22.53 -2.84 -14.07
CA GLY A 195 -23.98 -3.01 -14.08
C GLY A 195 -24.72 -2.16 -13.03
N ILE A 196 -23.98 -1.45 -12.18
CA ILE A 196 -24.47 -0.55 -11.14
C ILE A 196 -24.35 0.88 -11.67
N LYS A 197 -25.27 1.75 -11.28
CA LYS A 197 -25.24 3.15 -11.72
C LYS A 197 -24.16 3.90 -10.95
N ASP A 198 -23.28 4.58 -11.69
CA ASP A 198 -22.25 5.48 -11.17
C ASP A 198 -22.82 6.54 -10.22
N THR A 199 -22.00 6.85 -9.21
CA THR A 199 -22.16 7.97 -8.30
C THR A 199 -22.14 9.27 -9.11
N PRO A 200 -23.17 10.13 -9.01
CA PRO A 200 -23.18 11.42 -9.69
C PRO A 200 -22.03 12.31 -9.19
N ALA A 201 -20.93 12.33 -9.92
CA ALA A 201 -19.77 13.17 -9.65
C ALA A 201 -19.65 14.28 -10.69
N ALA A 202 -19.14 15.44 -10.28
CA ALA A 202 -18.75 16.47 -11.24
C ALA A 202 -17.61 15.93 -12.12
N ALA A 203 -17.66 16.24 -13.42
CA ALA A 203 -16.59 15.85 -14.33
C ALA A 203 -15.23 16.34 -13.79
N PRO A 204 -14.17 15.52 -13.86
CA PRO A 204 -12.88 15.90 -13.34
C PRO A 204 -12.36 17.15 -14.06
N ALA A 205 -12.21 18.24 -13.31
CA ALA A 205 -11.78 19.53 -13.84
C ALA A 205 -10.30 19.59 -14.24
N GLN A 206 -9.54 18.51 -14.05
CA GLN A 206 -8.10 18.45 -14.26
C GLN A 206 -7.68 17.13 -14.92
N PRO A 207 -6.64 17.15 -15.78
CA PRO A 207 -6.07 15.95 -16.34
C PRO A 207 -5.50 15.02 -15.25
N PRO A 208 -5.37 13.71 -15.54
CA PRO A 208 -4.78 12.72 -14.63
C PRO A 208 -3.43 13.19 -14.08
N ALA A 209 -3.28 13.16 -12.76
CA ALA A 209 -2.07 13.56 -12.05
C ALA A 209 -2.02 12.87 -10.67
N PRO A 210 -0.84 12.66 -10.06
CA PRO A 210 -0.73 12.07 -8.74
C PRO A 210 -1.62 12.78 -7.72
N VAL A 211 -2.31 12.02 -6.87
CA VAL A 211 -3.13 12.55 -5.78
C VAL A 211 -2.22 13.32 -4.83
N PRO A 212 -2.44 14.63 -4.61
CA PRO A 212 -1.71 15.37 -3.59
C PRO A 212 -2.01 14.77 -2.22
N ILE A 213 -0.96 14.32 -1.54
CA ILE A 213 -1.05 13.83 -0.16
C ILE A 213 -0.75 15.01 0.77
N PRO A 214 -1.59 15.28 1.78
CA PRO A 214 -1.27 16.27 2.81
C PRO A 214 0.08 15.95 3.44
N GLN A 215 1.03 16.88 3.36
CA GLN A 215 2.30 16.77 4.07
C GLN A 215 2.18 17.47 5.42
N ALA A 216 2.64 16.84 6.49
CA ALA A 216 2.81 17.54 7.76
C ALA A 216 3.75 18.75 7.55
N PRO A 217 3.50 19.90 8.19
CA PRO A 217 4.43 21.02 8.16
C PRO A 217 5.81 20.54 8.59
N GLN A 218 6.83 20.77 7.76
CA GLN A 218 8.20 20.57 8.21
C GLN A 218 8.45 21.55 9.35
N PRO A 219 9.07 21.14 10.47
CA PRO A 219 9.62 22.12 11.40
C PRO A 219 10.59 22.99 10.60
N ASP A 220 10.40 24.30 10.65
CA ASP A 220 11.27 25.27 9.97
C ASP A 220 12.72 24.90 10.29
N ILE A 221 13.45 24.45 9.26
CA ILE A 221 14.90 24.37 9.35
C ILE A 221 15.35 25.82 9.41
N LEU A 222 15.53 26.33 10.63
CA LEU A 222 16.29 27.55 10.88
C LEU A 222 17.55 27.46 10.03
N ALA A 223 17.61 28.32 9.02
CA ALA A 223 18.79 28.49 8.18
C ALA A 223 20.02 28.62 9.11
N PRO A 224 21.13 27.91 8.83
CA PRO A 224 22.31 28.08 9.66
C PRO A 224 22.79 29.52 9.54
N SER A 225 22.67 30.26 10.63
CA SER A 225 23.31 31.55 10.83
C SER A 225 24.80 31.39 10.54
N GLY A 226 25.30 32.21 9.62
CA GLY A 226 26.64 32.06 9.06
C GLY A 226 27.74 32.02 10.11
N GLN A 227 28.59 31.00 10.00
CA GLN A 227 29.98 31.09 10.44
C GLN A 227 30.87 30.73 9.25
N LYS A 228 31.69 31.70 8.85
CA LYS A 228 32.78 31.51 7.89
C LYS A 228 33.83 30.57 8.51
N HIS A 229 34.21 29.51 7.81
CA HIS A 229 35.49 28.85 7.96
C HIS A 229 36.10 28.57 6.57
N GLY A 230 37.41 28.72 6.48
CA GLY A 230 38.20 28.82 5.24
C GLY A 230 38.41 27.53 4.45
N PRO A 231 39.29 27.55 3.43
CA PRO A 231 39.25 26.63 2.31
C PRO A 231 40.02 25.33 2.60
N GLY A 232 39.44 24.19 2.23
CA GLY A 232 40.12 22.90 2.31
C GLY A 232 39.28 21.74 1.82
N GLU A 233 39.78 21.11 0.76
CA GLU A 233 39.56 19.72 0.33
C GLU A 233 38.51 19.37 -0.74
N ALA A 234 39.04 18.59 -1.68
CA ALA A 234 38.59 18.24 -3.01
C ALA A 234 37.24 17.51 -3.07
N GLY A 235 36.49 17.82 -4.13
CA GLY A 235 35.20 17.24 -4.42
C GLY A 235 35.26 15.75 -4.80
N VAL A 236 34.34 15.00 -4.23
CA VAL A 236 33.89 13.70 -4.76
C VAL A 236 32.52 13.93 -5.39
N ARG A 237 32.42 13.67 -6.69
CA ARG A 237 31.14 13.70 -7.42
C ARG A 237 30.25 12.56 -6.91
N PRO A 238 28.98 12.78 -6.55
CA PRO A 238 28.05 11.68 -6.37
C PRO A 238 27.78 11.03 -7.74
N GLY A 239 28.03 9.72 -7.83
CA GLY A 239 27.69 8.92 -9.00
C GLY A 239 26.17 8.81 -9.19
N PRO A 240 25.71 8.27 -10.35
CA PRO A 240 24.30 8.22 -10.69
C PRO A 240 23.50 7.41 -9.67
N LEU A 241 22.31 7.91 -9.32
CA LEU A 241 21.33 7.16 -8.56
C LEU A 241 21.01 5.84 -9.31
N PRO A 242 21.00 4.69 -8.63
CA PRO A 242 20.63 3.44 -9.27
C PRO A 242 19.17 3.50 -9.73
N GLY A 243 18.93 3.05 -10.97
CA GLY A 243 17.60 2.95 -11.57
C GLY A 243 16.68 1.98 -10.80
N PRO A 244 15.37 2.00 -11.10
CA PRO A 244 14.38 1.21 -10.37
C PRO A 244 14.70 -0.29 -10.48
N LEU A 245 14.93 -0.92 -9.33
CA LEU A 245 15.13 -2.36 -9.23
C LEU A 245 13.80 -3.10 -9.51
N PRO A 246 13.83 -4.26 -10.17
CA PRO A 246 12.62 -5.04 -10.47
C PRO A 246 11.95 -5.51 -9.17
N GLY A 247 10.81 -4.91 -8.83
CA GLY A 247 10.00 -5.28 -7.68
C GLY A 247 9.32 -6.64 -7.90
N PHE A 248 9.77 -7.66 -7.17
CA PHE A 248 9.06 -8.93 -7.04
C PHE A 248 8.03 -8.81 -5.90
N TRP A 249 6.87 -8.23 -6.22
CA TRP A 249 5.69 -8.18 -5.35
C TRP A 249 5.09 -9.58 -5.24
N ALA A 250 5.47 -10.41 -4.27
CA ALA A 250 4.81 -11.70 -4.09
C ALA A 250 3.50 -11.49 -3.31
N ALA A 251 2.40 -11.39 -4.05
CA ALA A 251 0.99 -11.56 -3.66
C ALA A 251 0.75 -11.88 -2.17
N VAL A 252 0.28 -10.89 -1.43
CA VAL A 252 -0.48 -11.13 -0.21
C VAL A 252 -1.94 -10.79 -0.49
N LEU A 253 -2.75 -11.84 -0.57
CA LEU A 253 -4.13 -11.98 -0.05
C LEU A 253 -4.87 -13.08 -0.82
N ALA A 254 -4.63 -14.32 -0.41
CA ALA A 254 -5.69 -15.32 -0.32
C ALA A 254 -5.30 -16.35 0.77
N PRO A 255 -6.16 -16.67 1.77
CA PRO A 255 -7.56 -16.28 1.95
C PRO A 255 -7.84 -15.61 3.31
N LEU A 256 -8.34 -14.37 3.30
CA LEU A 256 -9.29 -13.91 4.32
C LEU A 256 -10.74 -13.85 3.76
N VAL A 257 -10.96 -14.45 2.57
CA VAL A 257 -12.27 -14.55 1.89
C VAL A 257 -12.60 -16.03 1.54
N ALA A 258 -12.20 -17.00 2.37
CA ALA A 258 -12.63 -18.39 2.23
C ALA A 258 -13.91 -18.75 3.02
N ALA A 259 -14.70 -17.75 3.42
CA ALA A 259 -16.03 -17.98 4.01
C ALA A 259 -16.98 -16.87 3.56
N ILE A 260 -17.62 -17.05 2.39
CA ILE A 260 -18.95 -16.58 1.97
C ILE A 260 -18.99 -16.85 0.45
N LEU A 261 -19.08 -18.12 0.06
CA LEU A 261 -19.60 -18.51 -1.27
C LEU A 261 -20.15 -19.96 -1.26
N SER A 262 -20.46 -20.50 -0.07
CA SER A 262 -21.06 -21.84 0.10
C SER A 262 -22.49 -21.81 0.67
N VAL A 263 -23.10 -20.65 0.91
CA VAL A 263 -24.42 -20.57 1.58
C VAL A 263 -25.62 -20.43 0.63
N PHE A 264 -25.42 -20.16 -0.66
CA PHE A 264 -26.55 -20.01 -1.61
C PHE A 264 -26.71 -21.13 -2.64
N ARG A 265 -26.40 -22.36 -2.26
CA ARG A 265 -26.76 -23.53 -3.09
C ARG A 265 -27.39 -24.65 -2.27
N LYS A 266 -28.45 -24.32 -1.53
CA LYS A 266 -29.41 -25.29 -1.01
C LYS A 266 -30.70 -24.64 -0.49
N VAL A 267 -31.44 -23.94 -1.34
CA VAL A 267 -32.90 -23.81 -1.17
C VAL A 267 -33.55 -23.65 -2.54
N LYS A 268 -34.29 -24.67 -2.97
CA LYS A 268 -35.61 -24.59 -3.64
C LYS A 268 -36.00 -25.95 -4.25
N PRO A 269 -37.31 -26.14 -4.37
CA PRO A 269 -38.22 -26.60 -3.31
C PRO A 269 -38.19 -28.12 -3.13
#